data_AF-A0A6G8U5Z2-F1
#
_entry.id   AF-A0A6G8U5Z2-F1
#
_cell.length_a   1.000
_cell.length_b   1.000
_cell.length_c   1.000
_cell.angle_alpha   90.00
_cell.angle_beta   90.00
_cell.angle_gamma   90.00
#
_symmetry.space_group_name_H-M   'P 1'
#
loop_
_entity.id
_entity.type
_entity.pdbx_description
1 polymer ?
#
loop_
_entity_poly.entity_id
_entity_poly.type
_entity_poly.pdbx_seq_one_letter_code
_entity_poly.pdbx_strand_id
1 'polypeptide(L)'
;MKKIKGFEEDFEGYKSRLRLLREAVAAGSQQVIADKLKIDMKRWNNYERGYPIPREIAFILKAQTGESLAEWLWWGDTGNLSPQFTRKLQAAEATKREREKAEAEFEAAKMKLESLKKKQRPRKKRPKQARPAKSAA
;
A
#
# COMPACT_ATOMS: atom_id res chain seq x y z
N MET A 1 5.48 1.85 26.82
CA MET A 1 5.20 3.22 26.31
C MET A 1 3.85 3.66 26.85
N LYS A 2 3.76 4.82 27.50
CA LYS A 2 2.48 5.41 27.93
C LYS A 2 1.71 5.83 26.67
N LYS A 3 0.49 5.32 26.51
CA LYS A 3 -0.37 5.63 25.37
C LYS A 3 -0.96 7.03 25.52
N ILE A 4 -0.91 7.84 24.48
CA ILE A 4 -1.50 9.19 24.47
C ILE A 4 -3.01 9.01 24.29
N LYS A 5 -3.80 9.40 25.30
CA LYS A 5 -5.27 9.34 25.28
C LYS A 5 -5.79 10.20 24.11
N GLY A 6 -6.60 9.61 23.22
CA GLY A 6 -7.11 10.25 22.00
C GLY A 6 -6.42 9.82 20.69
N PHE A 7 -5.20 9.28 20.73
CA PHE A 7 -4.54 8.71 19.54
C PHE A 7 -5.16 7.37 19.11
N GLU A 8 -5.79 6.66 20.03
CA GLU A 8 -6.38 5.33 19.79
C GLU A 8 -7.61 5.37 18.88
N GLU A 9 -8.33 6.49 18.82
CA GLU A 9 -9.58 6.60 18.06
C GLU A 9 -9.36 6.70 16.53
N ASP A 10 -8.21 7.21 16.08
CA ASP A 10 -7.91 7.40 14.65
C ASP A 10 -6.55 6.81 14.21
N PHE A 11 -6.22 5.65 14.76
CA PHE A 11 -4.96 4.95 14.48
C PHE A 11 -4.81 4.55 13.00
N GLU A 12 -5.89 4.09 12.37
CA GLU A 12 -5.88 3.73 10.95
C GLU A 12 -5.84 4.96 10.03
N GLY A 13 -6.47 6.08 10.42
CA GLY A 13 -6.33 7.35 9.72
C GLY A 13 -4.90 7.86 9.76
N TYR A 14 -4.24 7.79 10.93
CA TYR A 14 -2.82 8.15 11.07
C TYR A 14 -1.92 7.38 10.10
N LYS A 15 -2.05 6.05 10.08
CA LYS A 15 -1.28 5.18 9.17
C LYS A 15 -1.55 5.51 7.70
N SER A 16 -2.81 5.75 7.37
CA SER A 16 -3.23 6.09 6.00
C SER A 16 -2.65 7.44 5.56
N ARG A 17 -2.65 8.44 6.44
CA ARG A 17 -2.06 9.76 6.20
C ARG A 17 -0.55 9.70 6.04
N LEU A 18 0.17 8.85 6.79
CA LEU A 18 1.60 8.63 6.57
C LEU A 18 1.92 8.04 5.20
N ARG A 19 1.13 7.05 4.74
CA ARG A 19 1.28 6.49 3.39
C ARG A 19 0.96 7.53 2.32
N LEU A 20 -0.06 8.36 2.55
CA LEU A 20 -0.41 9.45 1.64
C LEU A 20 0.69 10.53 1.59
N LEU A 21 1.30 10.85 2.73
CA LEU A 21 2.43 11.76 2.81
C LEU A 21 3.63 11.22 2.02
N ARG A 22 3.90 9.92 2.10
CA ARG A 22 4.92 9.26 1.27
C ARG A 22 4.59 9.38 -0.21
N GLU A 23 3.33 9.19 -0.59
CA GLU A 23 2.92 9.36 -1.99
C GLU A 23 3.17 10.79 -2.47
N ALA A 24 2.78 11.79 -1.68
CA ALA A 24 2.97 13.19 -2.03
C ALA A 24 4.46 13.61 -2.09
N VAL A 25 5.28 13.17 -1.13
CA VAL A 25 6.67 13.66 -0.98
C VAL A 25 7.69 12.83 -1.77
N ALA A 26 7.40 11.54 -1.95
CA ALA A 26 8.35 10.54 -2.45
C ALA A 26 7.76 9.62 -3.54
N ALA A 27 6.62 9.99 -4.14
CA ALA A 27 5.97 9.24 -5.22
C ALA A 27 5.71 7.76 -4.88
N GLY A 28 5.47 7.48 -3.60
CA GLY A 28 5.13 6.15 -3.09
C GLY A 28 6.31 5.29 -2.65
N SER A 29 7.55 5.74 -2.82
CA SER A 29 8.74 4.97 -2.43
C SER A 29 9.10 5.16 -0.96
N GLN A 30 9.15 4.05 -0.20
CA GLN A 30 9.60 4.05 1.21
C GLN A 30 11.08 4.40 1.35
N GLN A 31 11.92 3.96 0.41
CA GLN A 31 13.35 4.26 0.45
C GLN A 31 13.59 5.75 0.25
N VAL A 32 12.92 6.37 -0.73
CA VAL A 32 13.11 7.79 -1.05
C VAL A 32 12.68 8.69 0.10
N ILE A 33 11.57 8.39 0.79
CA ILE A 33 11.18 9.19 1.96
C ILE A 33 12.14 8.97 3.14
N ALA A 34 12.62 7.74 3.35
CA ALA A 34 13.59 7.45 4.40
C ALA A 34 14.90 8.21 4.16
N ASP A 35 15.39 8.25 2.92
CA ASP A 35 16.59 8.99 2.51
C ASP A 35 16.41 10.50 2.73
N LYS A 36 15.27 11.07 2.33
CA LYS A 36 14.94 12.49 2.58
C LYS A 36 14.92 12.84 4.07
N LEU A 37 14.45 11.92 4.90
CA LEU A 37 14.39 12.07 6.35
C LEU A 37 15.68 11.67 7.06
N LYS A 38 16.68 11.16 6.33
CA LYS A 38 17.93 10.63 6.86
C LYS A 38 17.71 9.57 7.94
N ILE A 39 16.76 8.67 7.70
CA ILE A 39 16.45 7.53 8.57
C ILE A 39 16.53 6.22 7.79
N ASP A 40 16.61 5.11 8.52
CA ASP A 40 16.48 3.78 7.94
C ASP A 40 15.06 3.54 7.39
N MET A 41 14.95 2.87 6.25
CA MET A 41 13.67 2.49 5.64
C MET A 41 12.78 1.69 6.60
N LYS A 42 13.34 0.78 7.41
CA LYS A 42 12.61 0.02 8.44
C LYS A 42 12.00 0.94 9.48
N ARG A 43 12.68 2.04 9.81
CA ARG A 43 12.17 3.04 10.77
C ARG A 43 10.95 3.76 10.19
N TRP A 44 10.99 4.14 8.91
CA TRP A 44 9.81 4.68 8.22
C TRP A 44 8.65 3.67 8.18
N ASN A 45 8.95 2.41 7.82
CA ASN A 45 7.95 1.33 7.80
C ASN A 45 7.27 1.13 9.17
N ASN A 46 8.01 1.25 10.27
CA ASN A 46 7.41 1.20 11.60
C ASN A 46 6.36 2.32 11.79
N TYR A 47 6.64 3.53 11.31
CA TYR A 47 5.68 4.63 11.40
C TYR A 47 4.40 4.33 10.62
N GLU A 48 4.50 3.83 9.39
CA GLU A 48 3.34 3.41 8.60
C GLU A 48 2.58 2.20 9.17
N ARG A 49 3.18 1.47 10.12
CA ARG A 49 2.53 0.42 10.92
C ARG A 49 1.90 0.96 12.20
N GLY A 50 2.01 2.26 12.44
CA GLY A 50 1.36 2.98 13.52
C GLY A 50 2.24 3.25 14.74
N TYR A 51 3.56 3.00 14.65
CA TYR A 51 4.46 3.56 15.65
C TYR A 51 4.43 5.09 15.52
N PRO A 52 4.27 5.85 16.61
CA PRO A 52 4.20 7.30 16.54
C PRO A 52 5.53 7.87 16.07
N ILE A 53 5.47 8.82 15.15
CA ILE A 53 6.63 9.60 14.72
C ILE A 53 7.15 10.41 15.91
N PRO A 54 8.45 10.34 16.24
CA PRO A 54 9.03 11.16 17.29
C PRO A 54 9.14 12.61 16.83
N ARG A 55 9.16 13.53 17.80
CA ARG A 55 9.17 14.98 17.56
C ARG A 55 10.25 15.44 16.59
N GLU A 56 11.45 14.87 16.67
CA GLU A 56 12.58 15.17 15.78
C GLU A 56 12.23 14.95 14.30
N ILE A 57 11.60 13.81 14.00
CA ILE A 57 11.21 13.47 12.62
C ILE A 57 10.08 14.38 12.15
N ALA A 58 9.16 14.79 13.02
CA ALA A 58 8.14 15.78 12.69
C ALA A 58 8.76 17.14 12.31
N PHE A 59 9.83 17.56 12.99
CA PHE A 59 10.56 18.78 12.62
C PHE A 59 11.30 18.63 11.29
N ILE A 60 11.94 17.50 11.03
CA ILE A 60 12.59 17.24 9.73
C ILE A 60 11.55 17.28 8.61
N LEU A 61 10.39 16.65 8.82
CA LEU A 61 9.28 16.70 7.87
C LEU A 61 8.85 18.14 7.59
N LYS A 62 8.62 18.95 8.63
CA LYS A 62 8.30 20.38 8.48
C LYS A 62 9.37 21.13 7.69
N ALA A 63 10.65 20.89 7.97
CA ALA A 63 11.75 21.54 7.25
C ALA A 63 11.81 21.12 5.77
N GLN A 64 11.49 19.86 5.45
CA GLN A 64 11.51 19.32 4.09
C GLN A 64 10.30 19.74 3.26
N THR A 65 9.12 19.84 3.87
CA THR A 65 7.88 20.17 3.16
C THR A 65 7.53 21.65 3.23
N GLY A 66 8.06 22.38 4.21
CA GLY A 66 7.63 23.74 4.55
C GLY A 66 6.31 23.80 5.33
N GLU A 67 5.74 22.65 5.71
CA GLU A 67 4.36 22.55 6.20
C GLU A 67 4.28 22.09 7.66
N SER A 68 3.29 22.58 8.38
CA SER A 68 2.99 22.12 9.74
C SER A 68 2.10 20.87 9.71
N LEU A 69 2.73 19.70 9.52
CA LEU A 69 2.02 18.44 9.29
C LEU A 69 1.43 17.78 10.54
N ALA A 70 1.69 18.31 11.75
CA ALA A 70 1.33 17.65 12.99
C ALA A 70 -0.20 17.51 13.17
N GLU A 71 -0.96 18.58 12.95
CA GLU A 71 -2.40 18.47 13.16
C GLU A 71 -3.08 17.57 12.14
N TRP A 72 -2.64 17.70 10.89
CA TRP A 72 -3.11 16.83 9.82
C TRP A 72 -2.75 15.37 10.06
N LEU A 73 -1.49 15.05 10.40
CA LEU A 73 -1.09 13.66 10.62
C LEU A 73 -1.87 13.02 11.77
N TRP A 74 -2.05 13.72 12.89
CA TRP A 74 -2.66 13.14 14.09
C TRP A 74 -4.19 13.19 14.09
N TRP A 75 -4.82 14.24 13.57
CA TRP A 75 -6.28 14.44 13.64
C TRP A 75 -6.96 14.60 12.27
N GLY A 76 -6.20 14.61 11.18
CA GLY A 76 -6.74 14.84 9.83
C GLY A 76 -7.09 16.31 9.54
N ASP A 77 -6.79 17.23 10.46
CA ASP A 77 -7.08 18.65 10.28
C ASP A 77 -6.15 19.28 9.25
N THR A 78 -6.74 19.88 8.20
CA THR A 78 -6.01 20.52 7.11
C THR A 78 -5.88 22.03 7.28
N GLY A 79 -6.43 22.62 8.35
CA GLY A 79 -6.48 24.07 8.56
C GLY A 79 -5.10 24.75 8.60
N ASN A 80 -4.07 24.00 9.01
CA ASN A 80 -2.68 24.47 9.08
C ASN A 80 -1.79 24.06 7.88
N LEU A 81 -2.38 23.49 6.83
CA LEU A 81 -1.67 23.19 5.59
C LEU A 81 -1.86 24.30 4.57
N SER A 82 -0.82 24.59 3.78
CA SER A 82 -0.97 25.50 2.66
C SER A 82 -1.96 24.93 1.61
N PRO A 83 -2.69 25.79 0.89
CA PRO A 83 -3.58 25.34 -0.18
C PRO A 83 -2.86 24.53 -1.27
N GLN A 84 -1.58 24.84 -1.52
CA GLN A 84 -0.77 24.12 -2.50
C GLN A 84 -0.48 22.69 -2.02
N PHE A 85 -0.13 22.53 -0.75
CA PHE A 85 0.13 21.21 -0.20
C PHE A 85 -1.13 20.36 -0.06
N THR A 86 -2.26 20.97 0.30
CA THR A 86 -3.57 20.31 0.32
C THR A 86 -3.93 19.74 -1.06
N ARG A 87 -3.74 20.53 -2.14
CA ARG A 87 -3.92 20.03 -3.52
C ARG A 87 -2.97 18.89 -3.86
N LYS A 88 -1.73 18.96 -3.38
CA LYS A 88 -0.73 17.90 -3.58
C LYS A 88 -1.13 16.59 -2.89
N LEU A 89 -1.69 16.67 -1.68
CA LEU A 89 -2.23 15.50 -0.98
C LEU A 89 -3.43 14.91 -1.71
N GLN A 90 -4.35 15.74 -2.20
CA GLN A 90 -5.50 15.29 -3.00
C GLN A 90 -5.06 14.60 -4.30
N ALA A 91 -4.08 15.17 -5.02
CA ALA A 91 -3.54 14.56 -6.22
C ALA A 91 -2.88 13.21 -5.92
N ALA A 92 -2.10 13.12 -4.84
CA ALA A 92 -1.49 11.87 -4.40
C ALA A 92 -2.55 10.80 -4.04
N GLU A 93 -3.66 11.20 -3.43
CA GLU A 93 -4.77 10.29 -3.14
C GLU A 93 -5.43 9.76 -4.43
N ALA A 94 -5.65 10.63 -5.42
CA ALA A 94 -6.18 10.23 -6.72
C ALA A 94 -5.25 9.23 -7.42
N THR A 95 -3.96 9.52 -7.51
CA THR A 95 -2.96 8.60 -8.10
C THR A 95 -2.91 7.26 -7.39
N LYS A 96 -2.99 7.25 -6.05
CA LYS A 96 -3.04 6.02 -5.27
C LYS A 96 -4.26 5.17 -5.65
N ARG A 97 -5.45 5.78 -5.72
CA ARG A 97 -6.69 5.08 -6.10
C ARG A 97 -6.63 4.54 -7.53
N GLU A 98 -6.04 5.28 -8.45
CA GLU A 98 -5.83 4.84 -9.84
C GLU A 98 -4.92 3.62 -9.91
N ARG A 99 -3.81 3.61 -9.17
CA ARG A 99 -2.91 2.44 -9.08
C ARG A 99 -3.61 1.23 -8.48
N GLU A 100 -4.33 1.40 -7.37
CA GLU A 100 -5.09 0.31 -6.74
C GLU A 100 -6.13 -0.28 -7.71
N LYS A 101 -6.81 0.56 -8.49
CA LYS A 101 -7.76 0.11 -9.52
C LYS A 101 -7.05 -0.66 -10.64
N ALA A 102 -5.95 -0.14 -11.16
CA ALA A 102 -5.17 -0.78 -12.21
C ALA A 102 -4.61 -2.15 -11.77
N GLU A 103 -4.12 -2.26 -10.53
CA GLU A 103 -3.67 -3.53 -9.94
C GLU A 103 -4.82 -4.55 -9.82
N ALA A 104 -6.00 -4.11 -9.38
CA ALA A 104 -7.17 -4.96 -9.28
C ALA A 104 -7.63 -5.48 -10.65
N GLU A 105 -7.63 -4.62 -11.67
CA GLU A 105 -7.95 -4.99 -13.06
C GLU A 105 -6.93 -6.00 -13.62
N PHE A 106 -5.64 -5.80 -13.36
CA PHE A 106 -4.58 -6.70 -13.78
C PHE A 106 -4.70 -8.09 -13.14
N GLU A 107 -4.93 -8.17 -11.83
CA GLU A 107 -5.12 -9.44 -11.14
C GLU A 107 -6.40 -10.16 -11.60
N ALA A 108 -7.49 -9.42 -11.86
CA ALA A 108 -8.70 -9.99 -12.45
C ALA A 108 -8.43 -10.58 -13.85
N ALA A 109 -7.65 -9.88 -14.69
CA ALA A 109 -7.26 -10.34 -16.01
C ALA A 109 -6.38 -11.61 -15.94
N LYS A 110 -5.43 -11.65 -15.01
CA LYS A 110 -4.55 -12.80 -14.76
C LYS A 110 -5.34 -14.04 -14.31
N MET A 111 -6.29 -13.87 -13.38
CA MET A 111 -7.20 -14.94 -12.95
C MET A 111 -8.06 -15.47 -14.11
N LYS A 112 -8.59 -14.56 -14.93
CA LYS A 112 -9.35 -14.93 -16.14
C LYS A 112 -8.49 -15.73 -17.12
N LEU A 113 -7.26 -15.29 -17.38
CA LEU A 113 -6.31 -16.01 -18.24
C LEU A 113 -6.00 -17.43 -17.71
N GLU A 114 -5.77 -17.57 -16.40
CA GLU A 114 -5.50 -18.88 -15.80
C GLU A 114 -6.71 -19.83 -15.93
N SER A 115 -7.92 -19.31 -15.75
CA SER A 115 -9.16 -20.08 -15.92
C SER A 115 -9.34 -20.59 -17.36
N LEU A 116 -8.97 -19.78 -18.36
CA LEU A 116 -9.03 -20.15 -19.78
C LEU A 116 -7.99 -21.22 -20.11
N LYS A 117 -6.76 -21.09 -19.60
CA LYS A 117 -5.71 -22.10 -19.75
C LYS A 117 -6.13 -23.45 -19.15
N LYS A 118 -6.82 -23.46 -18.00
CA LYS A 118 -7.36 -24.69 -17.39
C LYS A 118 -8.44 -25.35 -18.25
N LYS A 119 -9.34 -24.57 -18.86
CA LYS A 119 -10.40 -25.08 -19.76
C LYS A 119 -9.84 -25.65 -21.08
N GLN A 120 -8.74 -25.09 -21.59
CA GLN A 120 -8.10 -25.56 -22.82
C GLN A 120 -7.20 -26.78 -22.65
N ARG A 121 -6.94 -27.26 -21.42
CA ARG A 121 -6.13 -28.48 -21.24
C ARG A 121 -6.85 -29.67 -21.88
N PRO A 122 -6.29 -30.27 -22.95
CA PRO A 122 -6.92 -31.41 -23.60
C PRO A 122 -7.06 -32.53 -22.58
N ARG A 123 -8.25 -33.13 -22.47
CA ARG A 123 -8.45 -34.37 -21.72
C ARG A 123 -7.44 -35.38 -22.27
N LYS A 124 -6.37 -35.68 -21.50
CA LYS A 124 -5.47 -36.80 -21.81
C LYS A 124 -6.38 -38.00 -22.04
N LYS A 125 -6.48 -38.48 -23.28
CA LYS A 125 -7.22 -39.70 -23.61
C LYS A 125 -6.60 -40.79 -22.74
N ARG A 126 -7.36 -41.26 -21.73
CA ARG A 126 -6.95 -42.42 -20.93
C ARG A 126 -6.62 -43.53 -21.92
N PRO A 127 -5.41 -44.12 -21.89
CA PRO A 127 -5.12 -45.26 -22.74
C PRO A 127 -6.16 -46.34 -22.42
N LYS A 128 -6.89 -46.81 -23.45
CA LYS A 128 -7.80 -47.94 -23.33
C LYS A 128 -6.96 -49.10 -22.82
N GLN A 129 -7.15 -49.50 -21.56
CA GLN A 129 -6.59 -50.74 -21.06
C GLN A 129 -7.14 -51.87 -21.96
N ALA A 130 -6.24 -52.55 -22.66
CA ALA A 130 -6.57 -53.70 -23.48
C ALA A 130 -7.25 -54.74 -22.58
N ARG A 131 -8.45 -55.18 -22.98
CA ARG A 131 -9.14 -56.28 -22.30
C ARG A 131 -8.25 -57.52 -22.38
N PRO A 132 -7.96 -58.21 -21.26
CA PRO A 132 -7.26 -59.48 -21.34
C PRO A 132 -8.13 -60.47 -22.12
N ALA A 133 -7.52 -61.11 -23.12
CA ALA A 133 -8.15 -62.17 -23.90
C ALA A 133 -8.52 -63.31 -22.93
N LYS A 134 -9.79 -63.73 -22.97
CA LYS A 134 -10.25 -64.94 -22.28
C LYS A 134 -9.42 -66.11 -22.81
N SER A 135 -8.55 -66.68 -21.99
CA SER A 135 -7.93 -67.97 -22.24
C SER A 135 -8.99 -69.05 -22.09
N ALA A 136 -9.30 -69.73 -23.20
CA ALA A 136 -10.03 -70.98 -23.19
C ALA A 136 -9.03 -72.12 -22.95
N ALA A 137 -9.25 -72.88 -21.88
CA ALA A 137 -8.93 -74.30 -21.69
C ALA A 137 -9.34 -74.70 -20.27
#